data_AF-A0A2A2WIH7-F1
#
_entry.id   AF-A0A2A2WIH7-F1
#
_cell.length_a   1.000
_cell.length_b   1.000
_cell.length_c   1.000
_cell.angle_alpha   90.00
_cell.angle_beta   90.00
_cell.angle_gamma   90.00
#
_symmetry.space_group_name_H-M   'P 1'
#
loop_
_entity.id
_entity.type
_entity.pdbx_description
1 polymer ?
#
loop_
_entity_poly.entity_id
_entity_poly.type
_entity_poly.pdbx_seq_one_letter_code
_entity_poly.pdbx_strand_id
1 'polypeptide(L)'
;MTKYFVQSGTLRTTVQAESSRKAALWAVHQAMQQVLPVDDTDGKSAQSKTESAVTGGIRVMDEIVRVSELGFDREDAPVLSTMDIVRQWNEMFAALDRLQRMLHEGAMAA
;
A
#
# COMPACT_ATOMS: atom_id res chain seq x y z
N MET A 1 -15.43 12.71 -4.59
CA MET A 1 -14.09 12.08 -4.60
C MET A 1 -13.45 12.37 -5.93
N THR A 2 -12.16 12.71 -5.93
CA THR A 2 -11.42 13.09 -7.14
C THR A 2 -10.73 11.85 -7.72
N LYS A 3 -10.65 11.80 -9.05
CA LYS A 3 -9.96 10.73 -9.77
C LYS A 3 -8.48 11.06 -9.85
N TYR A 4 -7.65 10.14 -9.40
CA TYR A 4 -6.19 10.24 -9.41
C TYR A 4 -5.59 9.16 -10.30
N PHE A 5 -4.66 9.56 -11.14
CA PHE A 5 -3.78 8.73 -11.94
C PHE A 5 -2.48 8.55 -11.17
N VAL A 6 -2.19 7.32 -10.78
CA VAL A 6 -1.03 6.97 -9.96
C VAL A 6 -0.08 6.12 -10.80
N GLN A 7 1.19 6.50 -10.81
CA GLN A 7 2.23 5.83 -11.57
C GLN A 7 3.51 5.68 -10.76
N SER A 8 4.13 4.51 -10.83
CA SER A 8 5.44 4.24 -10.23
C SER A 8 6.13 3.10 -10.98
N GLY A 9 7.19 3.39 -11.73
CA GLY A 9 7.88 2.38 -12.55
C GLY A 9 6.95 1.73 -13.58
N THR A 10 6.68 0.44 -13.42
CA THR A 10 5.76 -0.31 -14.27
C THR A 10 4.31 -0.28 -13.77
N LEU A 11 4.08 0.18 -12.54
CA LEU A 11 2.74 0.36 -11.98
C LEU A 11 2.05 1.58 -12.60
N ARG A 12 0.87 1.37 -13.19
CA ARG A 12 -0.05 2.41 -13.63
C ARG A 12 -1.46 2.05 -13.20
N THR A 13 -2.06 2.86 -12.34
CA THR A 13 -3.41 2.62 -11.82
C THR A 13 -4.19 3.92 -11.67
N THR A 14 -5.50 3.79 -11.60
CA THR A 14 -6.42 4.91 -11.42
C THR A 14 -7.23 4.67 -10.16
N VAL A 15 -7.22 5.63 -9.25
CA VAL A 15 -7.83 5.52 -7.92
C VAL A 15 -8.73 6.71 -7.67
N GLN A 16 -9.89 6.50 -7.04
CA GLN A 16 -10.68 7.60 -6.50
C GLN A 16 -10.30 7.83 -5.04
N ALA A 17 -9.89 9.04 -4.71
CA ALA A 17 -9.48 9.38 -3.35
C ALA A 17 -9.86 10.82 -3.01
N GLU A 18 -9.73 11.16 -1.72
CA GLU A 18 -9.90 12.53 -1.22
C GLU A 18 -8.60 13.35 -1.28
N SER A 19 -7.46 12.68 -1.45
CA SER A 19 -6.16 13.35 -1.61
C SER A 19 -5.18 12.49 -2.40
N SER A 20 -4.19 13.15 -3.00
CA SER A 20 -3.10 12.51 -3.73
C SER A 20 -2.34 11.47 -2.88
N ARG A 21 -2.12 11.79 -1.60
CA ARG A 21 -1.47 10.87 -0.64
C ARG A 21 -2.31 9.60 -0.40
N LYS A 22 -3.64 9.73 -0.24
CA LYS A 22 -4.53 8.55 -0.11
C LYS A 22 -4.55 7.71 -1.38
N ALA A 23 -4.52 8.34 -2.56
CA ALA A 23 -4.42 7.63 -3.83
C ALA A 23 -3.11 6.83 -3.96
N ALA A 24 -1.97 7.43 -3.57
CA ALA A 24 -0.68 6.73 -3.53
C ALA A 24 -0.68 5.55 -2.57
N LEU A 25 -1.23 5.73 -1.36
CA LEU A 25 -1.34 4.66 -0.35
C LEU A 25 -2.14 3.47 -0.88
N TRP A 26 -3.26 3.75 -1.55
CA TRP A 26 -4.09 2.71 -2.16
C TRP A 26 -3.37 2.00 -3.32
N ALA A 27 -2.64 2.73 -4.15
CA ALA A 27 -1.87 2.16 -5.24
C ALA A 27 -0.75 1.23 -4.73
N VAL A 28 -0.04 1.63 -3.67
CA VAL A 28 0.96 0.78 -3.00
C VAL A 28 0.31 -0.47 -2.42
N HIS A 29 -0.80 -0.32 -1.70
CA HIS A 29 -1.55 -1.45 -1.17
C HIS A 29 -1.94 -2.45 -2.28
N GLN A 30 -2.48 -1.94 -3.39
CA GLN A 30 -2.85 -2.79 -4.54
C GLN A 30 -1.64 -3.49 -5.15
N ALA A 31 -0.50 -2.81 -5.31
CA ALA A 31 0.73 -3.40 -5.82
C ALA A 31 1.27 -4.51 -4.91
N MET A 32 1.20 -4.30 -3.59
CA MET A 32 1.61 -5.31 -2.59
C MET A 32 0.70 -6.54 -2.59
N GLN A 33 -0.61 -6.36 -2.79
CA GLN A 33 -1.57 -7.47 -2.95
C GLN A 33 -1.30 -8.30 -4.21
N GLN A 34 -0.76 -7.70 -5.28
CA GLN A 34 -0.44 -8.44 -6.52
C GLN A 34 0.80 -9.32 -6.40
N VAL A 35 1.69 -9.05 -5.45
CA VAL A 35 2.93 -9.82 -5.23
C VAL A 35 2.74 -10.97 -4.24
N LEU A 36 1.64 -10.98 -3.49
CA LEU A 36 1.25 -12.08 -2.63
C LEU A 36 0.15 -12.90 -3.33
N PRO A 37 0.45 -14.05 -3.95
CA PRO A 37 -0.59 -15.06 -4.15
C PRO A 37 -1.20 -15.35 -2.78
N VAL A 38 -2.51 -15.13 -2.68
CA VAL A 38 -3.30 -15.46 -1.49
C VAL A 38 -3.48 -16.99 -1.48
N ASP A 39 -2.38 -17.74 -1.36
CA ASP A 39 -2.46 -19.10 -0.86
C ASP A 39 -2.57 -18.98 0.66
N ASP A 40 -3.82 -19.01 1.15
CA ASP A 40 -4.17 -19.07 2.57
C ASP A 40 -3.69 -20.36 3.26
N THR A 41 -2.97 -21.23 2.53
CA THR A 41 -2.44 -22.51 2.98
C THR A 41 -1.19 -22.38 3.88
N ASP A 42 -0.49 -21.25 3.83
CA ASP A 42 0.67 -21.00 4.67
C ASP A 42 0.27 -20.06 5.82
N GLY A 43 0.20 -20.56 7.05
CA GLY A 43 -0.06 -19.80 8.29
C GLY A 43 0.99 -18.74 8.66
N LYS A 44 1.51 -18.00 7.67
CA LYS A 44 2.47 -16.91 7.80
C LYS A 44 1.77 -15.69 8.41
N SER A 45 2.40 -15.13 9.45
CA SER A 45 1.97 -13.89 10.09
C SER A 45 1.94 -12.73 9.09
N ALA A 46 1.13 -11.70 9.39
CA ALA A 46 1.05 -10.47 8.59
C ALA A 46 2.43 -9.82 8.37
N GLN A 47 3.35 -10.01 9.30
CA GLN A 47 4.74 -9.54 9.22
C GLN A 47 5.55 -10.27 8.14
N SER A 48 5.50 -11.61 8.07
CA SER A 48 6.20 -12.36 7.02
C SER A 48 5.61 -12.14 5.62
N LYS A 49 4.30 -11.89 5.54
CA LYS A 49 3.65 -11.45 4.28
C LYS A 49 4.17 -10.08 3.84
N THR A 50 4.35 -9.17 4.79
CA THR A 50 4.91 -7.83 4.53
C THR A 50 6.36 -7.90 4.03
N GLU A 51 7.23 -8.69 4.66
CA GLU A 51 8.64 -8.85 4.23
C GLU A 51 8.76 -9.44 2.81
N SER A 52 7.89 -10.40 2.47
CA SER A 52 7.84 -11.00 1.14
C SER A 52 7.31 -10.01 0.09
N ALA A 53 6.27 -9.23 0.43
CA ALA A 53 5.72 -8.19 -0.43
C ALA A 53 6.68 -7.02 -0.63
N VAL A 54 7.49 -6.67 0.37
CA VAL A 54 8.57 -5.68 0.24
C VAL A 54 9.59 -6.20 -0.78
N THR A 55 10.03 -7.45 -0.66
CA THR A 55 11.07 -8.02 -1.55
C THR A 55 10.61 -8.16 -3.01
N GLY A 56 9.34 -8.55 -3.26
CA GLY A 56 8.81 -8.71 -4.62
C GLY A 56 8.11 -7.46 -5.20
N GLY A 57 7.47 -6.65 -4.36
CA GLY A 57 6.72 -5.44 -4.73
C GLY A 57 7.61 -4.26 -5.10
N ILE A 58 8.80 -4.20 -4.49
CA ILE A 58 9.87 -3.26 -4.87
C ILE A 58 10.34 -3.48 -6.32
N ARG A 59 10.09 -4.65 -6.93
CA ARG A 59 10.48 -4.90 -8.32
C ARG A 59 9.52 -4.29 -9.36
N VAL A 60 8.29 -3.95 -8.95
CA VAL A 60 7.24 -3.40 -9.83
C VAL A 60 7.18 -1.87 -9.73
N MET A 61 7.42 -1.36 -8.51
CA MET A 61 7.39 0.06 -8.19
C MET A 61 8.78 0.69 -8.34
N ASP A 62 8.82 1.94 -8.78
CA ASP A 62 10.04 2.74 -8.82
C ASP A 62 10.26 3.43 -7.46
N GLU A 63 11.38 4.12 -7.28
CA GLU A 63 11.70 4.86 -6.05
C GLU A 63 10.65 5.95 -5.74
N ILE A 64 9.96 6.41 -6.78
CA ILE A 64 8.96 7.46 -6.70
C ILE A 64 7.57 7.02 -7.20
N VAL A 65 6.54 7.63 -6.61
CA VAL A 65 5.14 7.56 -7.02
C VAL A 65 4.70 8.94 -7.50
N ARG A 66 4.28 9.05 -8.76
CA ARG A 66 3.66 10.24 -9.33
C ARG A 66 2.15 10.14 -9.22
N VAL A 67 1.52 11.20 -8.73
CA VAL A 67 0.06 11.27 -8.58
C VAL A 67 -0.48 12.53 -9.24
N SER A 68 -1.45 12.36 -10.13
CA SER A 68 -2.00 13.45 -10.93
C SER A 68 -3.51 13.32 -11.06
N GLU A 69 -4.23 14.43 -11.09
CA GLU A 69 -5.69 14.44 -11.34
C GLU A 69 -6.02 14.47 -12.84
N LEU A 70 -5.04 14.83 -13.67
CA LEU A 70 -5.22 15.16 -15.08
C LEU A 70 -4.76 14.04 -16.03
N GLY A 71 -3.92 13.10 -15.57
CA GLY A 71 -3.40 11.99 -16.40
C GLY A 71 -2.01 11.49 -15.99
N PHE A 72 -1.53 10.45 -16.67
CA PHE A 72 -0.21 9.83 -16.49
C PHE A 72 0.93 10.64 -17.12
N ASP A 73 2.19 10.27 -16.81
CA ASP A 73 3.42 10.82 -17.39
C ASP A 73 3.57 12.35 -17.29
N ARG A 74 2.94 12.95 -16.28
CA ARG A 74 3.04 14.40 -16.02
C ARG A 74 4.27 14.73 -15.18
N GLU A 75 5.12 15.61 -15.69
CA GLU A 75 6.33 16.06 -15.01
C GLU A 75 6.03 17.04 -13.86
N ASP A 76 4.93 17.78 -13.97
CA ASP A 76 4.41 18.70 -12.93
C ASP A 76 3.60 17.99 -11.83
N ALA A 77 3.41 16.68 -11.95
CA ALA A 77 2.67 15.91 -10.98
C ALA A 77 3.41 15.83 -9.63
N PRO A 78 2.70 15.96 -8.49
CA PRO A 78 3.23 15.64 -7.18
C PRO A 78 3.94 14.29 -7.15
N VAL A 79 5.19 14.31 -6.66
CA VAL A 79 6.04 13.14 -6.50
C VAL A 79 6.12 12.79 -5.03
N LEU A 80 5.90 11.51 -4.72
CA LEU A 80 5.98 10.95 -3.37
C LEU A 80 7.02 9.83 -3.37
N SER A 81 7.82 9.74 -2.30
CA SER A 81 8.73 8.60 -2.12
C SER A 81 7.92 7.32 -1.92
N THR A 82 8.20 6.30 -2.73
CA THR A 82 7.55 4.98 -2.60
C THR A 82 7.79 4.40 -1.20
N MET A 83 9.01 4.53 -0.68
CA MET A 83 9.36 4.06 0.66
C MET A 83 8.59 4.79 1.77
N ASP A 84 8.34 6.09 1.62
CA ASP A 84 7.55 6.85 2.59
C ASP A 84 6.10 6.37 2.63
N ILE A 85 5.52 6.08 1.45
CA ILE A 85 4.15 5.56 1.35
C ILE A 85 4.07 4.11 1.87
N VAL A 86 5.06 3.28 1.57
CA VAL A 86 5.16 1.91 2.12
C VAL A 86 5.28 1.93 3.64
N ARG A 87 6.09 2.84 4.19
CA ARG A 87 6.21 3.01 5.64
C ARG A 87 4.87 3.42 6.26
N GLN A 88 4.19 4.41 5.67
CA GLN A 88 2.86 4.84 6.14
C GLN A 88 1.83 3.70 6.08
N TRP A 89 1.89 2.87 5.03
CA TRP A 89 1.06 1.68 4.92
C TRP A 89 1.37 0.65 6.02
N ASN A 90 2.64 0.38 6.30
CA ASN A 90 3.06 -0.54 7.36
C ASN A 90 2.61 -0.04 8.74
N GLU A 91 2.79 1.25 9.03
CA GLU A 91 2.33 1.87 10.29
C GLU A 91 0.81 1.69 10.48
N MET A 92 0.02 1.81 9.39
CA MET A 92 -1.42 1.54 9.43
C MET A 92 -1.73 0.07 9.70
N PHE A 93 -1.03 -0.86 9.04
CA PHE A 93 -1.23 -2.29 9.23
C PHE A 93 -0.83 -2.74 10.65
N ALA A 94 0.28 -2.23 11.18
CA ALA A 94 0.72 -2.47 12.54
C ALA A 94 -0.27 -1.91 13.57
N ALA A 95 -0.87 -0.75 13.31
CA ALA A 95 -1.93 -0.20 14.15
C ALA A 95 -3.18 -1.10 14.14
N LEU A 96 -3.58 -1.63 12.98
CA LEU A 96 -4.70 -2.57 12.86
C LEU A 96 -4.42 -3.89 13.59
N ASP A 97 -3.22 -4.45 13.44
CA ASP A 97 -2.81 -5.68 14.14
C ASP A 97 -2.85 -5.51 15.66
N ARG A 98 -2.37 -4.36 16.16
CA ARG A 98 -2.45 -4.01 17.58
C ARG A 98 -3.88 -3.93 18.08
N LEU A 99 -4.78 -3.30 17.31
CA LEU A 99 -6.21 -3.21 17.66
C LEU A 99 -6.86 -4.59 17.66
N GLN A 100 -6.56 -5.42 16.65
CA GLN A 100 -7.05 -6.78 16.58
C GLN A 100 -6.59 -7.58 17.80
N ARG A 101 -5.33 -7.46 18.21
CA ARG A 101 -4.79 -8.16 19.39
C ARG A 101 -5.49 -7.72 20.68
N MET A 102 -5.71 -6.41 20.86
CA MET A 102 -6.44 -5.88 22.01
C MET A 102 -7.89 -6.38 22.08
N LEU A 103 -8.58 -6.48 20.93
CA LEU A 103 -9.94 -7.02 20.87
C LEU A 103 -9.97 -8.52 21.22
N HIS A 104 -8.99 -9.30 20.74
CA HIS A 104 -8.89 -10.72 21.07
C HIS A 104 -8.55 -10.95 22.55
N GLU A 105 -7.65 -10.15 23.13
CA GLU A 105 -7.30 -10.23 24.55
C GLU A 105 -8.46 -9.77 25.46
N GLY A 106 -9.20 -8.74 25.06
CA GLY A 106 -10.40 -8.27 25.78
C GLY A 106 -11.58 -9.24 25.70
N ALA A 107 -11.73 -9.99 24.60
CA ALA A 107 -12.76 -11.02 24.45
C ALA A 107 -12.45 -12.32 25.23
N MET A 108 -11.19 -12.60 25.54
CA MET A 108 -10.77 -13.76 26.36
C MET A 108 -10.80 -13.48 27.87
N ALA A 109 -11.03 -12.22 28.28
CA ALA A 109 -11.07 -11.79 29.68
C ALA A 109 -12.48 -11.51 30.21
N ALA A 110 -13.52 -11.73 29.40
CA ALA A 110 -14.95 -11.57 29.74
C ALA A 110 -15.67 -12.92 29.69
#